data_AF-A0A0K2B4W9-F1
#
_entry.id   AF-A0A0K2B4W9-F1
#
_cell.length_a   1.000
_cell.length_b   1.000
_cell.length_c   1.000
_cell.angle_alpha   90.00
_cell.angle_beta   90.00
_cell.angle_gamma   90.00
#
_symmetry.space_group_name_H-M   'P 1'
#
loop_
_entity.id
_entity.type
_entity.pdbx_description
1 polymer ?
#
loop_
_entity_poly.entity_id
_entity_poly.type
_entity_poly.pdbx_seq_one_letter_code
_entity_poly.pdbx_strand_id
1 'polypeptide(L)' 'MPDEPMGPRPLGTAMREVTFPDQSRGIILVQAGTPQDEADAMAARVWAGLPEDREPPTPPHRQRR' A
#
# COMPACT_ATOMS: atom_id res chain seq x y z
N MET A 1 -8.49 -34.37 3.91
CA MET A 1 -9.04 -33.39 2.96
C MET A 1 -8.10 -33.36 1.77
N PRO A 2 -8.56 -33.51 0.52
CA PRO A 2 -7.68 -33.61 -0.63
C PRO A 2 -7.11 -32.22 -0.94
N ASP A 3 -5.79 -32.13 -1.13
CA ASP A 3 -5.10 -31.02 -1.79
C ASP A 3 -5.77 -30.81 -3.16
N GLU A 4 -6.70 -29.86 -3.25
CA GLU A 4 -7.19 -29.40 -4.55
C GLU A 4 -5.99 -28.83 -5.32
N PRO A 5 -5.78 -29.25 -6.58
CA PRO A 5 -4.76 -28.64 -7.40
C PRO A 5 -5.23 -27.21 -7.67
N MET A 6 -4.65 -26.24 -6.95
CA MET A 6 -4.83 -24.83 -7.29
C MET A 6 -4.53 -24.71 -8.78
N GLY A 7 -5.55 -24.36 -9.58
CA GLY A 7 -5.40 -24.08 -11.00
C GLY A 7 -4.26 -23.07 -11.24
N PRO A 8 -3.79 -22.91 -12.48
CA PRO A 8 -2.61 -22.11 -12.78
C PRO A 8 -2.74 -20.75 -12.11
N ARG A 9 -1.85 -20.49 -11.14
CA ARG A 9 -1.83 -19.19 -10.45
C ARG A 9 -1.61 -18.12 -11.51
N PRO A 10 -2.38 -17.02 -11.49
CA PRO A 10 -2.16 -15.90 -12.38
C PRO A 10 -0.68 -15.50 -12.33
N LEU A 11 -0.04 -15.40 -13.50
CA LEU A 11 1.38 -15.06 -13.60
C LEU A 11 1.52 -13.55 -13.83
N GLY A 12 2.59 -12.96 -13.29
CA GLY A 12 2.92 -11.54 -13.46
C GLY A 12 2.55 -10.67 -12.26
N THR A 13 2.32 -9.39 -12.52
CA THR A 13 2.06 -8.36 -11.50
C THR A 13 0.66 -7.79 -11.70
N ALA A 14 -0.07 -7.56 -10.61
CA ALA A 14 -1.39 -6.94 -10.61
C ALA A 14 -1.36 -5.63 -9.82
N MET A 15 -2.14 -4.65 -10.30
CA MET A 15 -2.43 -3.42 -9.57
C MET A 15 -3.58 -3.67 -8.60
N ARG A 16 -3.39 -3.33 -7.33
CA ARG A 16 -4.43 -3.42 -6.30
C ARG A 16 -4.63 -2.08 -5.61
N GLU A 17 -5.88 -1.65 -5.53
CA GLU A 17 -6.27 -0.54 -4.66
C GLU A 17 -6.24 -1.04 -3.21
N VAL A 18 -5.64 -0.28 -2.30
CA VAL A 18 -5.46 -0.61 -0.89
C VAL A 18 -5.82 0.59 -0.02
N THR A 19 -6.19 0.33 1.23
CA THR A 19 -6.41 1.37 2.23
C THR A 19 -5.22 1.40 3.18
N PHE A 20 -4.51 2.53 3.24
CA PHE A 20 -3.40 2.73 4.15
C PHE A 20 -3.88 2.99 5.59
N PRO A 21 -3.01 2.87 6.61
CA PRO A 21 -3.38 3.11 8.01
C PRO A 21 -3.93 4.52 8.32
N ASP A 22 -3.60 5.52 7.50
CA ASP A 22 -4.14 6.88 7.58
C ASP A 22 -5.52 7.04 6.91
N GLN A 23 -6.14 5.93 6.50
CA GLN A 23 -7.39 5.85 5.74
C GLN A 23 -7.30 6.43 4.31
N SER A 24 -6.12 6.83 3.86
CA SER A 24 -5.93 7.20 2.46
C SER A 24 -5.97 5.96 1.57
N ARG A 25 -6.42 6.15 0.32
CA ARG A 25 -6.44 5.10 -0.69
C ARG A 25 -5.22 5.21 -1.58
N GLY A 26 -4.61 4.08 -1.89
CA GLY A 26 -3.48 4.01 -2.81
C GLY A 26 -3.54 2.80 -3.71
N ILE A 27 -2.56 2.71 -4.60
CA ILE A 27 -2.39 1.55 -5.47
C ILE A 27 -1.01 0.96 -5.19
N ILE A 28 -0.95 -0.35 -5.02
CA ILE A 28 0.30 -1.12 -4.97
C ILE A 28 0.36 -2.14 -6.10
N LEU A 29 1.59 -2.53 -6.44
CA LEU A 29 1.89 -3.60 -7.38
C LEU A 29 2.20 -4.87 -6.59
N VAL A 30 1.40 -5.93 -6.79
CA VAL A 30 1.55 -7.23 -6.12
C VAL A 30 1.64 -8.35 -7.14
N GLN A 31 2.05 -9.55 -6.72
CA GLN A 31 1.98 -10.71 -7.61
C GLN A 31 0.54 -11.00 -8.03
N ALA A 32 0.35 -11.41 -9.27
CA ALA A 32 -0.96 -11.79 -9.76
C ALA A 32 -1.47 -13.00 -8.95
N GLY A 33 -2.73 -12.95 -8.53
CA GLY A 33 -3.31 -13.93 -7.62
C GLY A 33 -3.14 -13.62 -6.13
N THR A 34 -2.42 -12.55 -5.75
CA THR A 34 -2.41 -12.06 -4.35
C THR A 34 -3.83 -11.65 -3.91
N PRO A 35 -4.32 -12.21 -2.79
CA PRO A 35 -5.56 -11.79 -2.13
C PRO A 35 -5.52 -10.34 -1.64
N GLN A 36 -6.69 -9.72 -1.51
CA GLN A 36 -6.81 -8.31 -1.15
C GLN A 36 -6.31 -8.03 0.28
N ASP A 37 -6.63 -8.89 1.24
CA ASP A 37 -6.19 -8.83 2.63
C ASP A 37 -4.66 -8.90 2.76
N GLU A 38 -4.02 -9.73 1.93
CA GLU A 38 -2.56 -9.81 1.86
C GLU A 38 -1.96 -8.53 1.25
N ALA A 39 -2.58 -7.98 0.21
CA ALA A 39 -2.19 -6.71 -0.40
C ALA A 39 -2.29 -5.55 0.60
N ASP A 40 -3.39 -5.47 1.37
CA ASP A 40 -3.58 -4.46 2.41
C ASP A 40 -2.53 -4.59 3.53
N ALA A 41 -2.22 -5.82 3.96
CA ALA A 41 -1.18 -6.07 4.95
C ALA A 41 0.22 -5.67 4.46
N MET A 42 0.53 -5.92 3.18
CA MET A 42 1.77 -5.45 2.56
C MET A 42 1.83 -3.93 2.49
N ALA A 43 0.75 -3.28 2.10
CA ALA A 43 0.65 -1.82 2.05
C ALA A 43 0.91 -1.18 3.42
N ALA A 44 0.30 -1.73 4.47
CA ALA A 44 0.50 -1.26 5.84
C ALA A 44 1.96 -1.41 6.32
N ARG A 45 2.63 -2.51 5.97
CA ARG A 45 4.04 -2.74 6.32
C ARG A 45 4.98 -1.76 5.62
N VAL A 46 4.75 -1.51 4.33
CA VAL A 46 5.52 -0.52 3.57
C VAL A 46 5.31 0.87 4.15
N TRP A 47 4.05 1.23 4.44
CA TRP A 47 3.68 2.50 5.06
C TRP A 47 4.39 2.71 6.41
N ALA A 48 4.41 1.70 7.27
CA ALA A 48 5.08 1.77 8.58
C ALA A 48 6.63 1.90 8.47
N GLY A 49 7.21 1.48 7.34
CA GLY A 49 8.64 1.58 7.06
C GLY A 49 9.07 2.85 6.33
N LEU A 50 8.12 3.70 5.89
CA LEU A 50 8.45 4.98 5.27
C LEU A 50 8.93 5.97 6.34
N PRO A 51 10.10 6.62 6.16
CA PRO A 51 10.53 7.68 7.07
C PRO A 51 9.50 8.83 7.05
N GLU A 52 9.13 9.32 8.23
CA GLU A 52 8.22 10.46 8.41
C GLU A 52 8.84 11.81 7.97
N ASP A 53 9.72 11.83 6.95
CA ASP A 53 10.30 13.05 6.37
C ASP A 53 9.27 13.82 5.53
N ARG A 54 8.08 13.96 6.07
CA ARG A 54 7.13 14.99 5.69
C ARG A 54 7.57 16.25 6.42
N GLU A 55 8.51 16.98 5.82
CA GLU A 55 8.85 18.33 6.26
C GLU A 55 7.53 19.09 6.47
N PRO A 56 7.21 19.55 7.70
CA PRO A 56 5.96 20.24 7.95
C PRO A 56 5.93 21.47 7.03
N PRO A 57 4.79 21.80 6.40
CA PRO A 57 4.71 22.99 5.56
C PRO A 57 5.09 24.19 6.42
N THR A 58 6.28 24.73 6.20
CA THR A 58 6.80 25.90 6.90
C THR A 58 5.75 27.00 6.74
N PRO A 59 5.12 27.48 7.85
CA PRO A 59 4.12 28.51 7.73
C PRO A 59 4.76 29.73 7.06
N PRO A 60 4.14 30.34 6.05
CA PRO A 60 4.73 31.48 5.38
C PRO A 60 4.98 32.55 6.43
N HIS A 61 6.25 32.96 6.56
CA HIS A 61 6.67 34.05 7.44
C HIS A 61 5.74 35.23 7.22
N ARG A 62 4.86 35.46 8.19
CA ARG A 62 3.97 36.62 8.22
C ARG A 62 4.88 37.84 8.37
N GLN A 63 5.29 38.41 7.25
CA GLN A 63 6.04 39.66 7.23
C GLN A 63 5.15 40.71 7.89
N ARG A 64 5.44 41.01 9.16
CA ARG A 64 4.94 42.18 9.83
C ARG A 64 5.55 43.38 9.11
N ARG A 65 4.72 44.09 8.35
CA ARG A 65 4.92 45.50 8.02
C ARG A 65 3.77 46.27 8.63
#